data_AF-A0A7C3YQK3-F1
#
_entry.id   AF-A0A7C3YQK3-F1
#
_cell.length_a   1.000
_cell.length_b   1.000
_cell.length_c   1.000
_cell.angle_alpha   90.00
_cell.angle_beta   90.00
_cell.angle_gamma   90.00
#
_symmetry.space_group_name_H-M   'P 1'
#
loop_
_entity.id
_entity.type
_entity.pdbx_description
1 polymer ?
#
loop_
_entity_poly.entity_id
_entity_poly.type
_entity_poly.pdbx_seq_one_letter_code
_entity_poly.pdbx_strand_id
1 'polypeptide(L)'
;MKINKVILIGLLISVLFCILPIYDVSNIGIWTMLGLSFSRNIPPFFHTLNPEGFFTLILFVPAEITYETTASIYLTALVFKMIILAFFLLLMLVVNDMLNRMNLSERSRIIIVYALLLNPMVIFINFIWAEIEIIPVFFVTLSLYVLRFNPFNRREMNISLSVLSLFIAIFYFLYPVIFLPSLILFTKGKRDRIIILVTSLLVGGLFLYLNLHVFTGYLYNYVGSLSGSIASLSPSALPTGFFYYFKVFGGTRTIIELILIALVSIPLPIVFKRYGLS
;
A
#
# COMPACT_ATOMS: atom_id res chain seq x y z
N MET A 1 9.87 -20.05 14.10
CA MET A 1 8.80 -19.84 15.11
C MET A 1 8.45 -21.19 15.72
N LYS A 2 8.57 -21.40 17.03
CA LYS A 2 7.96 -22.59 17.65
C LYS A 2 6.44 -22.38 17.58
N ILE A 3 5.77 -23.15 16.72
CA ILE A 3 4.32 -23.04 16.52
C ILE A 3 3.67 -23.64 17.77
N ASN A 4 3.25 -22.78 18.70
CA ASN A 4 2.41 -23.18 19.82
C ASN A 4 1.01 -23.52 19.28
N LYS A 5 0.31 -24.47 19.90
CA LYS A 5 -1.08 -24.85 19.59
C LYS A 5 -2.00 -23.63 19.44
N VAL A 6 -1.78 -22.59 20.25
CA VAL A 6 -2.55 -21.34 20.20
C VAL A 6 -2.36 -20.58 18.88
N ILE A 7 -1.12 -20.46 18.40
CA ILE A 7 -0.83 -19.81 17.11
C ILE A 7 -1.42 -20.64 15.97
N LEU A 8 -1.34 -21.96 16.07
CA LEU A 8 -1.93 -22.88 15.09
C LEU A 8 -3.45 -22.70 15.00
N ILE A 9 -4.14 -22.59 16.13
CA ILE A 9 -5.58 -22.33 16.19
C ILE A 9 -5.92 -20.97 15.54
N GLY A 10 -5.17 -19.92 15.86
CA GLY A 10 -5.37 -18.60 15.26
C GLY A 10 -5.21 -18.63 13.73
N LEU A 11 -4.15 -19.28 13.24
CA LEU A 11 -3.93 -19.47 11.80
C LEU A 11 -5.05 -20.28 11.14
N LEU A 12 -5.51 -21.36 11.79
CA LEU A 12 -6.61 -22.17 11.29
C LEU A 12 -7.90 -21.34 11.18
N ILE A 13 -8.20 -20.53 12.19
CA ILE A 13 -9.36 -19.62 12.17
C ILE A 13 -9.25 -18.64 11.01
N SER A 14 -8.10 -18.00 10.81
CA SER A 14 -7.89 -17.08 9.68
C SER A 14 -8.08 -17.77 8.31
N VAL A 15 -7.59 -19.01 8.16
CA VAL A 15 -7.81 -19.80 6.93
C VAL A 15 -9.28 -20.14 6.72
N LEU A 16 -9.99 -20.54 7.79
CA LEU A 16 -11.43 -20.83 7.70
C LEU A 16 -12.23 -19.60 7.27
N PHE A 17 -11.97 -18.43 7.86
CA PHE A 17 -12.61 -17.17 7.46
C PHE A 17 -12.24 -16.73 6.05
N CYS A 18 -11.05 -17.05 5.57
CA CYS A 18 -10.62 -16.79 4.20
C CYS A 18 -11.45 -17.58 3.17
N ILE A 19 -11.88 -18.80 3.50
CA ILE A 19 -12.65 -19.68 2.60
C ILE A 19 -14.15 -19.35 2.64
N LEU A 20 -14.64 -18.72 3.72
CA LEU A 20 -16.04 -18.33 3.81
C LEU A 20 -16.46 -17.36 2.68
N PRO A 21 -17.71 -17.43 2.21
CA PRO A 21 -18.23 -16.51 1.20
C PRO A 21 -18.17 -15.06 1.72
N ILE A 22 -18.06 -14.11 0.80
CA ILE A 22 -18.02 -12.68 1.14
C ILE A 22 -19.44 -12.19 1.45
N TYR A 23 -19.53 -11.33 2.47
CA TYR A 23 -20.79 -10.71 2.88
C TYR A 23 -21.25 -9.61 1.91
N ASP A 24 -20.32 -8.86 1.34
CA ASP A 24 -20.59 -7.78 0.38
C ASP A 24 -20.03 -8.07 -1.01
N VAL A 25 -20.85 -8.67 -1.87
CA VAL A 25 -20.50 -8.98 -3.26
C VAL A 25 -20.33 -7.70 -4.10
N SER A 26 -20.91 -6.57 -3.66
CA SER A 26 -20.89 -5.31 -4.41
C SER A 26 -19.50 -4.68 -4.45
N ASN A 27 -18.76 -4.72 -3.33
CA ASN A 27 -17.36 -4.27 -3.29
C ASN A 27 -16.48 -5.08 -4.23
N ILE A 28 -16.57 -6.41 -4.21
CA ILE A 28 -15.79 -7.27 -5.13
C ILE A 28 -16.17 -6.99 -6.58
N GLY A 29 -17.46 -6.77 -6.86
CA GLY A 29 -17.94 -6.39 -8.19
C GLY A 29 -17.27 -5.11 -8.66
N ILE A 30 -17.20 -4.09 -7.81
CA ILE A 30 -16.50 -2.82 -8.09
C ILE A 30 -15.00 -3.06 -8.31
N TRP A 31 -14.34 -3.84 -7.43
CA TRP A 31 -12.91 -4.16 -7.54
C TRP A 31 -12.57 -5.00 -8.78
N THR A 32 -13.46 -5.91 -9.16
CA THR A 32 -13.32 -6.74 -10.37
C THR A 32 -13.52 -5.88 -11.61
N MET A 33 -14.50 -4.98 -11.61
CA MET A 33 -14.72 -4.02 -12.70
C MET A 33 -13.57 -3.02 -12.85
N LEU A 34 -12.91 -2.66 -11.75
CA LEU A 34 -11.64 -1.92 -11.73
C LEU A 34 -10.53 -2.71 -12.42
N GLY A 35 -10.36 -3.99 -12.09
CA GLY A 35 -9.44 -4.88 -12.81
C GLY A 35 -9.78 -4.94 -14.31
N LEU A 36 -11.03 -5.23 -14.67
CA LEU A 36 -11.50 -5.37 -16.06
C LEU A 36 -11.30 -4.14 -16.96
N SER A 37 -11.01 -2.96 -16.38
CA SER A 37 -10.61 -1.81 -17.18
C SER A 37 -9.28 -2.05 -17.91
N PHE A 38 -8.37 -2.87 -17.36
CA PHE A 38 -7.08 -3.20 -17.96
C PHE A 38 -7.19 -4.05 -19.23
N SER A 39 -8.07 -5.05 -19.26
CA SER A 39 -8.28 -5.89 -20.45
C SER A 39 -9.11 -5.24 -21.56
N ARG A 40 -9.97 -4.25 -21.23
CA ARG A 40 -10.95 -3.68 -22.17
C ARG A 40 -10.51 -2.45 -22.94
N ASN A 41 -9.21 -2.19 -23.02
CA ASN A 41 -8.67 -0.97 -23.59
C ASN A 41 -9.23 0.33 -22.98
N ILE A 42 -9.49 0.34 -21.67
CA ILE A 42 -9.96 1.51 -20.92
C ILE A 42 -8.84 1.91 -19.95
N PRO A 43 -8.53 3.21 -19.77
CA PRO A 43 -7.48 3.60 -18.83
C PRO A 43 -7.84 3.09 -17.43
N PRO A 44 -6.88 2.50 -16.69
CA PRO A 44 -7.16 1.67 -15.51
C PRO A 44 -7.75 2.39 -14.29
N PHE A 45 -8.03 3.69 -14.40
CA PHE A 45 -8.63 4.52 -13.37
C PHE A 45 -9.62 5.56 -13.95
N PHE A 46 -10.12 5.36 -15.17
CA PHE A 46 -10.96 6.35 -15.86
C PHE A 46 -12.35 6.55 -15.22
N HIS A 47 -12.87 5.53 -14.52
CA HIS A 47 -14.23 5.54 -13.96
C HIS A 47 -14.31 5.53 -12.43
N THR A 48 -13.18 5.42 -11.73
CA THR A 48 -13.15 5.36 -10.26
C THR A 48 -12.53 6.60 -9.67
N LEU A 49 -13.39 7.42 -9.08
CA LEU A 49 -13.07 8.65 -8.35
C LEU A 49 -12.23 8.44 -7.08
N ASN A 50 -11.94 7.20 -6.71
CA ASN A 50 -10.97 6.88 -5.66
C ASN A 50 -9.70 6.30 -6.28
N PRO A 51 -8.64 7.11 -6.46
CA PRO A 51 -7.36 6.59 -6.91
C PRO A 51 -6.68 5.97 -5.70
N GLU A 52 -6.89 4.67 -5.54
CA GLU A 52 -5.90 3.86 -4.86
C GLU A 52 -4.68 3.79 -5.80
N GLY A 53 -3.47 4.09 -5.30
CA GLY A 53 -2.33 4.22 -6.19
C GLY A 53 -1.87 2.88 -6.77
N PHE A 54 -0.96 2.91 -7.74
CA PHE A 54 -0.59 1.75 -8.58
C PHE A 54 -0.20 0.45 -7.85
N PHE A 55 0.12 0.48 -6.55
CA PHE A 55 0.40 -0.73 -5.77
C PHE A 55 -0.86 -1.58 -5.50
N THR A 56 -2.06 -1.04 -5.64
CA THR A 56 -3.31 -1.82 -5.51
C THR A 56 -3.52 -2.81 -6.65
N LEU A 57 -2.79 -2.65 -7.76
CA LEU A 57 -2.77 -3.59 -8.88
C LEU A 57 -2.30 -5.00 -8.49
N ILE A 58 -1.54 -5.12 -7.39
CA ILE A 58 -1.15 -6.42 -6.84
C ILE A 58 -2.36 -7.30 -6.48
N LEU A 59 -3.52 -6.69 -6.22
CA LEU A 59 -4.77 -7.37 -5.93
C LEU A 59 -5.71 -7.41 -7.14
N PHE A 60 -5.84 -6.31 -7.85
CA PHE A 60 -6.84 -6.21 -8.93
C PHE A 60 -6.46 -7.02 -10.16
N VAL A 61 -5.18 -7.11 -10.51
CA VAL A 61 -4.74 -7.90 -11.68
C VAL A 61 -5.03 -9.40 -11.47
N PRO A 62 -4.64 -10.04 -10.35
CA PRO A 62 -5.01 -11.44 -10.10
C PRO A 62 -6.53 -11.66 -10.03
N ALA A 63 -7.28 -10.72 -9.45
CA ALA A 63 -8.73 -10.80 -9.36
C ALA A 63 -9.40 -10.77 -10.76
N GLU A 64 -8.93 -9.88 -11.64
CA GLU A 64 -9.36 -9.79 -13.03
C GLU A 64 -9.08 -11.09 -13.79
N ILE A 65 -7.83 -11.56 -13.76
CA ILE A 65 -7.43 -12.80 -14.46
C ILE A 65 -8.32 -13.97 -14.02
N THR A 66 -8.61 -14.06 -12.73
CA THR A 66 -9.49 -15.11 -12.19
C THR A 66 -10.91 -14.97 -12.69
N TYR A 67 -11.45 -13.75 -12.75
CA TYR A 67 -12.81 -13.53 -13.21
C TYR A 67 -12.96 -13.79 -14.72
N GLU A 68 -12.03 -13.29 -15.55
CA GLU A 68 -12.04 -13.51 -17.00
C GLU A 68 -11.89 -15.00 -17.37
N THR A 69 -11.15 -15.77 -16.57
CA THR A 69 -10.96 -17.21 -16.82
C THR A 69 -12.08 -18.10 -16.29
N THR A 70 -12.76 -17.70 -15.21
CA THR A 70 -13.72 -18.59 -14.52
C THR A 70 -15.17 -18.08 -14.52
N ALA A 71 -15.40 -16.81 -14.86
CA ALA A 71 -16.66 -16.09 -14.71
C ALA A 71 -17.30 -16.21 -13.30
N SER A 72 -16.48 -16.52 -12.28
CA SER A 72 -16.95 -16.83 -10.93
C SER A 72 -16.50 -15.77 -9.94
N ILE A 73 -17.44 -14.95 -9.47
CA ILE A 73 -17.19 -13.94 -8.44
C ILE A 73 -16.69 -14.57 -7.12
N TYR A 74 -17.09 -15.81 -6.83
CA TYR A 74 -16.67 -16.54 -5.63
C TYR A 74 -15.22 -17.01 -5.71
N LEU A 75 -14.72 -17.38 -6.89
CA LEU A 75 -13.31 -17.71 -7.07
C LEU A 75 -12.44 -16.45 -7.05
N THR A 76 -12.91 -15.36 -7.68
CA THR A 76 -12.26 -14.04 -7.59
C THR A 76 -12.15 -13.55 -6.15
N ALA A 77 -13.24 -13.63 -5.39
CA ALA A 77 -13.30 -13.36 -3.95
C ALA A 77 -12.24 -14.14 -3.16
N LEU A 78 -12.11 -15.43 -3.42
CA LEU A 78 -11.17 -16.30 -2.75
C LEU A 78 -9.73 -15.88 -3.04
N VAL A 79 -9.39 -15.62 -4.32
CA VAL A 79 -8.05 -15.14 -4.70
C VAL A 79 -7.72 -13.83 -3.99
N PHE A 80 -8.67 -12.90 -3.92
CA PHE A 80 -8.51 -11.64 -3.21
C PHE A 80 -8.20 -11.84 -1.72
N LYS A 81 -9.00 -12.66 -1.03
CA LYS A 81 -8.77 -13.00 0.38
C LYS A 81 -7.47 -13.76 0.62
N MET A 82 -7.04 -14.59 -0.32
CA MET A 82 -5.76 -15.31 -0.22
C MET A 82 -4.57 -14.34 -0.26
N ILE A 83 -4.64 -13.27 -1.06
CA ILE A 83 -3.62 -12.22 -1.07
C ILE A 83 -3.63 -11.47 0.27
N ILE A 84 -4.82 -11.06 0.76
CA ILE A 84 -4.98 -10.44 2.09
C ILE A 84 -4.40 -11.34 3.19
N LEU A 85 -4.72 -12.63 3.16
CA LEU A 85 -4.20 -13.62 4.11
C LEU A 85 -2.67 -13.71 4.02
N ALA A 86 -2.09 -13.73 2.83
CA ALA A 86 -0.63 -13.75 2.67
C ALA A 86 0.03 -12.54 3.32
N PHE A 87 -0.49 -11.32 3.10
CA PHE A 87 0.02 -10.12 3.76
C PHE A 87 -0.21 -10.11 5.27
N PHE A 88 -1.33 -10.65 5.74
CA PHE A 88 -1.59 -10.84 7.17
C PHE A 88 -0.55 -11.78 7.80
N LEU A 89 -0.24 -12.90 7.15
CA LEU A 89 0.79 -13.83 7.61
C LEU A 89 2.19 -13.20 7.61
N LEU A 90 2.53 -12.43 6.58
CA LEU A 90 3.79 -11.68 6.53
C LEU A 90 3.89 -10.65 7.65
N LEU A 91 2.81 -9.91 7.94
CA LEU A 91 2.73 -9.01 9.09
C LEU A 91 2.97 -9.76 10.39
N MET A 92 2.32 -10.91 10.59
CA MET A 92 2.51 -11.74 11.77
C MET A 92 3.98 -12.18 11.95
N LEU A 93 4.64 -12.55 10.86
CA LEU A 93 6.07 -12.94 10.89
C LEU A 93 6.96 -11.76 11.31
N VAL A 94 6.74 -10.58 10.74
CA VAL A 94 7.49 -9.37 11.09
C VAL A 94 7.25 -8.99 12.56
N VAL A 95 5.99 -8.95 13.00
CA VAL A 95 5.64 -8.62 14.39
C VAL A 95 6.24 -9.63 15.36
N ASN A 96 6.17 -10.93 15.06
CA ASN A 96 6.76 -11.95 15.92
C ASN A 96 8.28 -11.80 16.03
N ASP A 97 8.99 -11.50 14.94
CA ASP A 97 10.43 -11.24 15.00
C ASP A 97 10.77 -9.97 15.78
N MET A 98 9.99 -8.89 15.59
CA MET A 98 10.09 -7.67 16.40
C MET A 98 9.98 -7.99 17.89
N LEU A 99 8.96 -8.75 18.29
CA LEU A 99 8.71 -9.12 19.69
C LEU A 99 9.84 -9.99 20.27
N ASN A 100 10.45 -10.88 19.47
CA ASN A 100 11.60 -11.67 19.88
C ASN A 100 12.82 -10.78 20.16
N ARG A 101 13.07 -9.77 19.32
CA ARG A 101 14.18 -8.83 19.47
C ARG A 101 13.99 -7.80 20.58
N MET A 102 12.76 -7.59 21.04
CA MET A 102 12.44 -6.69 22.16
C MET A 102 12.68 -7.29 23.55
N ASN A 103 13.24 -8.51 23.65
CA ASN A 103 13.48 -9.22 24.91
C ASN A 103 12.24 -9.34 25.81
N LEU A 104 11.05 -9.41 25.20
CA LEU A 104 9.80 -9.63 25.94
C LEU A 104 9.70 -11.07 26.44
N SER A 105 9.03 -11.25 27.58
CA SER A 105 8.71 -12.58 28.11
C SER A 105 7.91 -13.39 27.07
N GLU A 106 8.13 -14.71 27.02
CA GLU A 106 7.42 -15.58 26.08
C GLU A 106 5.90 -15.44 26.19
N ARG A 107 5.38 -15.32 27.41
CA ARG A 107 3.94 -15.12 27.67
C ARG A 107 3.43 -13.82 27.06
N SER A 108 4.15 -12.71 27.22
CA SER A 108 3.77 -11.41 26.63
C SER A 108 3.74 -11.48 25.10
N ARG A 109 4.74 -12.12 24.49
CA ARG A 109 4.79 -12.28 23.02
C ARG A 109 3.61 -13.08 22.51
N ILE A 110 3.29 -14.20 23.17
CA ILE A 110 2.14 -15.06 22.81
C ILE A 110 0.84 -14.26 22.91
N ILE A 111 0.65 -13.47 23.98
CA ILE A 111 -0.55 -12.65 24.16
C ILE A 111 -0.69 -11.62 23.03
N ILE A 112 0.38 -10.93 22.64
CA ILE A 112 0.33 -9.92 21.56
C ILE A 112 0.04 -10.57 20.21
N VAL A 113 0.73 -11.67 19.89
CA VAL A 113 0.50 -12.44 18.65
C VAL A 113 -0.93 -12.97 18.61
N TYR A 114 -1.44 -13.46 19.73
CA TYR A 114 -2.81 -13.94 19.86
C TYR A 114 -3.83 -12.82 19.68
N ALA A 115 -3.61 -11.67 20.34
CA ALA A 115 -4.46 -10.51 20.19
C ALA A 115 -4.52 -10.04 18.73
N LEU A 116 -3.41 -10.11 17.98
CA LEU A 116 -3.39 -9.77 16.56
C LEU A 116 -4.15 -10.80 15.70
N LEU A 117 -3.97 -12.10 15.95
CA LEU A 117 -4.61 -13.19 15.21
C LEU A 117 -6.13 -13.26 15.42
N LEU A 118 -6.58 -13.03 16.65
CA LEU A 118 -7.99 -13.21 17.04
C LEU A 118 -8.71 -11.89 17.34
N ASN A 119 -8.15 -10.75 16.92
CA ASN A 119 -8.89 -9.50 17.00
C ASN A 119 -10.11 -9.59 16.08
N PRO A 120 -11.34 -9.51 16.62
CA PRO A 120 -12.55 -9.67 15.82
C PRO A 120 -12.66 -8.60 14.74
N MET A 121 -12.22 -7.37 14.99
CA MET A 121 -12.23 -6.30 13.99
C MET A 121 -11.25 -6.58 12.86
N VAL A 122 -10.06 -7.10 13.16
CA VAL A 122 -9.06 -7.47 12.14
C VAL A 122 -9.59 -8.61 11.27
N ILE A 123 -10.21 -9.62 11.89
CA ILE A 123 -10.84 -10.73 11.15
C ILE A 123 -11.99 -10.21 10.28
N PHE A 124 -12.84 -9.35 10.83
CA PHE A 124 -14.02 -8.85 10.15
C PHE A 124 -13.66 -7.98 8.94
N ILE A 125 -12.78 -6.99 9.13
CA ILE A 125 -12.31 -6.10 8.06
C ILE A 125 -11.62 -6.90 6.95
N ASN A 126 -10.65 -7.76 7.30
CA ASN A 126 -9.83 -8.45 6.30
C ASN A 126 -10.53 -9.63 5.62
N PHE A 127 -11.32 -10.42 6.34
CA PHE A 127 -11.84 -11.70 5.80
C PHE A 127 -13.34 -11.71 5.57
N ILE A 128 -14.13 -10.87 6.25
CA ILE A 128 -15.59 -10.81 6.05
C ILE A 128 -15.93 -9.71 5.05
N TRP A 129 -15.39 -8.51 5.23
CA TRP A 129 -15.52 -7.38 4.29
C TRP A 129 -14.51 -7.41 3.15
N ALA A 130 -13.43 -8.18 3.28
CA ALA A 130 -12.37 -8.27 2.29
C ALA A 130 -11.75 -6.90 1.97
N GLU A 131 -11.54 -6.08 2.99
CA GLU A 131 -10.84 -4.81 2.84
C GLU A 131 -9.31 -5.02 2.80
N ILE A 132 -8.62 -4.10 2.14
CA ILE A 132 -7.22 -4.26 1.72
C ILE A 132 -6.20 -3.55 2.63
N GLU A 133 -6.64 -2.94 3.73
CA GLU A 133 -5.76 -2.13 4.61
C GLU A 133 -4.64 -2.95 5.26
N ILE A 134 -4.76 -4.28 5.32
CA ILE A 134 -3.69 -5.10 5.87
C ILE A 134 -2.37 -4.95 5.11
N ILE A 135 -2.43 -4.64 3.82
CA ILE A 135 -1.26 -4.47 2.97
C ILE A 135 -0.46 -3.21 3.35
N PRO A 136 -1.05 -2.00 3.39
CA PRO A 136 -0.34 -0.82 3.89
C PRO A 136 0.07 -0.96 5.36
N VAL A 137 -0.72 -1.62 6.21
CA VAL A 137 -0.32 -1.92 7.60
C VAL A 137 0.93 -2.78 7.66
N PHE A 138 1.03 -3.81 6.81
CA PHE A 138 2.23 -4.63 6.67
C PHE A 138 3.45 -3.78 6.28
N PHE A 139 3.32 -2.94 5.25
CA PHE A 139 4.43 -2.12 4.78
C PHE A 139 4.88 -1.04 5.77
N VAL A 140 3.96 -0.43 6.51
CA VAL A 140 4.31 0.48 7.63
C VAL A 140 5.07 -0.28 8.72
N THR A 141 4.57 -1.45 9.11
CA THR A 141 5.21 -2.28 10.14
C THR A 141 6.60 -2.74 9.70
N LEU A 142 6.74 -3.15 8.44
CA LEU A 142 8.02 -3.53 7.83
C LEU A 142 9.00 -2.35 7.82
N SER A 143 8.52 -1.15 7.45
CA SER A 143 9.32 0.08 7.48
C SER A 143 9.94 0.33 8.86
N LEU A 144 9.13 0.23 9.91
CA LEU A 144 9.58 0.41 11.29
C LEU A 144 10.51 -0.72 11.75
N TYR A 145 10.20 -1.97 11.40
CA TYR A 145 11.03 -3.13 11.72
C TYR A 145 12.44 -3.00 11.15
N VAL A 146 12.56 -2.71 9.85
CA VAL A 146 13.85 -2.62 9.16
C VAL A 146 14.70 -1.48 9.74
N LEU A 147 14.09 -0.32 9.99
CA LEU A 147 14.80 0.84 10.54
C LEU A 147 15.31 0.60 11.96
N ARG A 148 14.49 -0.04 12.80
CA ARG A 148 14.79 -0.25 14.22
C ARG A 148 15.77 -1.39 14.47
N PHE A 149 15.58 -2.52 13.78
CA PHE A 149 16.32 -3.75 14.08
C PHE A 149 17.48 -4.02 13.12
N ASN A 150 17.63 -3.22 12.06
CA ASN A 150 18.77 -3.25 11.14
C ASN A 150 19.13 -4.67 10.65
N PRO A 151 18.16 -5.47 10.15
CA PRO A 151 18.34 -6.91 9.92
C PRO A 151 19.47 -7.26 8.95
N PHE A 152 19.82 -6.36 8.03
CA PHE A 152 20.82 -6.62 7.00
C PHE A 152 22.25 -6.11 7.30
N ASN A 153 22.52 -5.66 8.54
CA ASN A 153 23.84 -5.15 8.96
C ASN A 153 24.45 -4.03 8.10
N ARG A 154 23.66 -3.39 7.23
CA ARG A 154 24.05 -2.23 6.40
C ARG A 154 23.07 -1.09 6.64
N ARG A 155 23.53 -0.04 7.32
CA ARG A 155 22.66 1.03 7.83
C ARG A 155 21.92 1.76 6.70
N GLU A 156 22.64 2.13 5.65
CA GLU A 156 22.08 2.83 4.49
C GLU A 156 21.05 1.98 3.76
N MET A 157 21.31 0.68 3.63
CA MET A 157 20.36 -0.24 2.98
C MET A 157 19.07 -0.40 3.80
N ASN A 158 19.19 -0.50 5.13
CA ASN A 158 18.03 -0.56 6.02
C ASN A 158 17.21 0.73 5.97
N ILE A 159 17.86 1.89 5.93
CA ILE A 159 17.18 3.18 5.74
C ILE A 159 16.41 3.19 4.40
N SER A 160 17.07 2.81 3.31
CA SER A 160 16.44 2.82 1.98
C SER A 160 15.26 1.85 1.89
N LEU A 161 15.39 0.64 2.42
CA LEU A 161 14.29 -0.34 2.47
C LEU A 161 13.15 0.11 3.39
N SER A 162 13.46 0.79 4.49
CA SER A 162 12.46 1.36 5.39
C SER A 162 11.65 2.46 4.70
N VAL A 163 12.32 3.40 4.02
CA VAL A 163 11.67 4.47 3.26
C VAL A 163 10.86 3.87 2.11
N LEU A 164 11.43 2.94 1.34
CA LEU A 164 10.73 2.27 0.25
C LEU A 164 9.45 1.60 0.73
N SER A 165 9.52 0.85 1.82
CA SER A 165 8.34 0.18 2.42
C SER A 165 7.27 1.20 2.82
N LEU A 166 7.65 2.31 3.48
CA LEU A 166 6.69 3.33 3.86
C LEU A 166 6.04 3.99 2.62
N PHE A 167 6.82 4.28 1.58
CA PHE A 167 6.29 4.87 0.36
C PHE A 167 5.38 3.91 -0.42
N ILE A 168 5.63 2.59 -0.37
CA ILE A 168 4.67 1.61 -0.90
C ILE A 168 3.32 1.77 -0.16
N ALA A 169 3.33 1.88 1.17
CA ALA A 169 2.11 2.09 1.95
C ALA A 169 1.40 3.43 1.62
N ILE A 170 2.15 4.53 1.49
CA ILE A 170 1.61 5.87 1.15
C ILE A 170 0.97 5.90 -0.24
N PHE A 171 1.57 5.19 -1.19
CA PHE A 171 1.01 5.09 -2.54
C PHE A 171 -0.10 4.03 -2.63
N TYR A 172 -0.27 3.22 -1.60
CA TYR A 172 -1.44 2.36 -1.45
C TYR A 172 -2.64 3.18 -0.96
N PHE A 173 -2.49 3.82 0.21
CA PHE A 173 -3.42 4.82 0.75
C PHE A 173 -2.65 6.01 1.29
N LEU A 174 -3.25 7.21 1.31
CA LEU A 174 -2.53 8.42 1.72
C LEU A 174 -2.24 8.50 3.24
N TYR A 175 -3.10 7.91 4.08
CA TYR A 175 -3.02 8.06 5.55
C TYR A 175 -1.69 7.60 6.21
N PRO A 176 -0.90 6.63 5.70
CA PRO A 176 0.41 6.28 6.26
C PRO A 176 1.46 7.41 6.17
N VAL A 177 1.20 8.49 5.44
CA VAL A 177 2.10 9.65 5.37
C VAL A 177 2.39 10.24 6.75
N ILE A 178 1.49 10.04 7.73
CA ILE A 178 1.68 10.46 9.12
C ILE A 178 2.92 9.83 9.78
N PHE A 179 3.40 8.69 9.27
CA PHE A 179 4.56 7.99 9.82
C PHE A 179 5.89 8.49 9.24
N LEU A 180 5.88 9.31 8.18
CA LEU A 180 7.09 9.86 7.57
C LEU A 180 7.92 10.73 8.54
N PRO A 181 7.32 11.66 9.32
CA PRO A 181 8.06 12.38 10.36
C PRO A 181 8.66 11.46 11.42
N SER A 182 7.95 10.39 11.75
CA SER A 182 8.38 9.44 12.77
C SER A 182 9.70 8.78 12.37
N LEU A 183 9.89 8.43 11.09
CA LEU A 183 11.18 7.89 10.62
C LEU A 183 12.34 8.86 10.85
N ILE A 184 12.12 10.16 10.63
CA ILE A 184 13.15 11.19 10.79
C ILE A 184 13.44 11.45 12.27
N LEU A 185 12.40 11.61 13.09
CA LEU A 185 12.52 11.95 14.50
C LEU A 185 13.18 10.82 15.30
N PHE A 186 12.75 9.58 15.09
CA PHE A 186 13.28 8.42 15.83
C PHE A 186 14.63 7.91 15.33
N THR A 187 15.16 8.49 14.25
CA THR A 187 16.50 8.16 13.75
C THR A 187 17.57 9.00 14.43
N LYS A 188 18.58 8.33 14.99
CA LYS A 188 19.76 8.95 15.59
C LYS A 188 20.79 9.28 14.51
N GLY A 189 21.40 10.45 14.62
CA GLY A 189 22.49 10.88 13.73
C GLY A 189 22.04 11.79 12.59
N LYS A 190 22.77 12.90 12.39
CA LYS A 190 22.47 13.90 11.35
C LYS A 190 22.57 13.31 9.93
N ARG A 191 23.55 12.43 9.69
CA ARG A 191 23.75 11.76 8.39
C ARG A 191 22.56 10.88 8.02
N ASP A 192 22.11 10.01 8.92
CA ASP A 192 20.98 9.11 8.67
C ASP A 192 19.69 9.89 8.38
N ARG A 193 19.45 11.00 9.10
CA ARG A 193 18.30 11.89 8.84
C ARG A 193 18.35 12.51 7.44
N ILE A 194 19.54 12.93 6.98
CA ILE A 194 19.73 13.44 5.61
C ILE A 194 19.47 12.34 4.59
N ILE A 195 19.96 11.11 4.83
CA ILE A 195 19.72 9.97 3.93
C ILE A 195 18.22 9.67 3.85
N ILE A 196 17.50 9.66 4.98
CA ILE A 196 16.04 9.48 4.98
C ILE A 196 15.35 10.54 4.12
N LEU A 197 15.72 11.82 4.29
CA LEU A 197 15.13 12.92 3.52
C LEU A 197 15.40 12.77 2.02
N VAL A 198 16.66 12.55 1.63
CA VAL A 198 17.05 12.39 0.22
C VAL A 198 16.37 11.17 -0.39
N THR A 199 16.41 10.02 0.27
CA THR A 199 15.75 8.80 -0.23
C THR A 199 14.24 8.97 -0.30
N SER A 200 13.62 9.69 0.64
CA SER A 200 12.17 9.97 0.60
C SER A 200 11.80 10.84 -0.60
N LEU A 201 12.60 11.88 -0.90
CA LEU A 201 12.40 12.71 -2.09
C LEU A 201 12.59 11.92 -3.39
N LEU A 202 13.61 11.07 -3.46
CA LEU A 202 13.88 10.25 -4.64
C LEU A 202 12.80 9.19 -4.87
N VAL A 203 12.46 8.41 -3.84
CA VAL A 203 11.44 7.35 -3.94
C VAL A 203 10.05 7.96 -4.15
N GLY A 204 9.71 9.00 -3.39
CA GLY A 204 8.45 9.72 -3.55
C GLY A 204 8.31 10.36 -4.93
N GLY A 205 9.35 11.03 -5.42
CA GLY A 205 9.39 11.61 -6.75
C GLY A 205 9.25 10.55 -7.85
N LEU A 206 9.95 9.42 -7.71
CA LEU A 206 9.84 8.30 -8.65
C LEU A 206 8.43 7.70 -8.65
N PHE A 207 7.84 7.44 -7.49
CA PHE A 207 6.50 6.87 -7.40
C PHE A 207 5.43 7.84 -7.89
N LEU A 208 5.56 9.14 -7.61
CA LEU A 208 4.71 10.17 -8.22
C LEU A 208 4.86 10.14 -9.74
N TYR A 209 6.09 10.13 -10.26
CA TYR A 209 6.34 10.07 -11.69
C TYR A 209 5.69 8.85 -12.34
N LEU A 210 5.89 7.65 -11.76
CA LEU A 210 5.30 6.41 -12.25
C LEU A 210 3.78 6.44 -12.18
N ASN A 211 3.21 6.84 -11.05
CA ASN A 211 1.76 6.90 -10.88
C ASN A 211 1.14 7.83 -11.93
N LEU A 212 1.72 9.03 -12.11
CA LEU A 212 1.22 10.03 -13.05
C LEU A 212 1.44 9.65 -14.51
N HIS A 213 2.64 9.20 -14.90
CA HIS A 213 2.95 9.04 -16.33
C HIS A 213 2.58 7.66 -16.84
N VAL A 214 2.65 6.62 -15.99
CA VAL A 214 2.44 5.24 -16.41
C VAL A 214 1.02 4.77 -16.06
N PHE A 215 0.58 4.98 -14.81
CA PHE A 215 -0.61 4.30 -14.30
C PHE A 215 -1.91 5.11 -14.39
N THR A 216 -1.90 6.44 -14.27
CA THR A 216 -3.11 7.28 -14.47
C THR A 216 -3.51 7.47 -15.95
N GLY A 217 -2.93 6.68 -16.86
CA GLY A 217 -3.40 6.57 -18.25
C GLY A 217 -2.70 7.47 -19.27
N TYR A 218 -1.66 8.23 -18.93
CA TYR A 218 -0.96 9.09 -19.90
C TYR A 218 -0.19 8.29 -20.95
N LEU A 219 0.64 7.33 -20.53
CA LEU A 219 1.32 6.42 -21.45
C LEU A 219 0.32 5.51 -22.18
N TYR A 220 -0.72 5.07 -21.48
CA TYR A 220 -1.80 4.24 -22.04
C TYR A 220 -2.54 4.96 -23.19
N ASN A 221 -2.94 6.22 -22.99
CA ASN A 221 -3.60 7.03 -24.02
C ASN A 221 -2.65 7.38 -25.17
N TYR A 222 -1.36 7.62 -24.87
CA TYR A 222 -0.34 7.85 -25.89
C TYR A 222 -0.13 6.61 -26.79
N VAL A 223 0.09 5.43 -26.19
CA VAL A 223 0.24 4.17 -26.92
C VAL A 223 -1.05 3.75 -27.63
N GLY A 224 -2.21 3.98 -27.01
CA GLY A 224 -3.53 3.76 -27.62
C GLY A 224 -3.81 4.65 -28.82
N SER A 225 -3.35 5.91 -28.78
CA SER A 225 -3.43 6.85 -29.91
C SER A 225 -2.51 6.44 -31.07
N LEU A 226 -1.30 5.95 -30.77
CA LEU A 226 -0.32 5.50 -31.78
C LEU A 226 -0.71 4.17 -32.44
N SER A 227 -1.37 3.29 -31.71
CA SER A 227 -1.85 1.98 -32.20
C SER A 227 -3.21 2.04 -32.90
N GLY A 228 -3.87 3.21 -32.93
CA GLY A 228 -5.20 3.37 -33.53
C GLY A 228 -6.33 2.68 -32.75
N SER A 229 -6.04 2.13 -31.58
CA SER A 229 -7.01 1.42 -30.73
C SER A 229 -7.98 2.36 -30.00
N ILE A 230 -7.66 3.66 -29.95
CA ILE A 230 -8.52 4.70 -29.36
C ILE A 230 -8.84 5.77 -30.41
N ALA A 231 -9.86 5.51 -31.24
CA ALA A 231 -10.28 6.39 -32.33
C ALA A 231 -10.81 7.77 -31.89
N SER A 232 -11.32 7.89 -30.66
CA SER A 232 -11.87 9.13 -30.09
C SER A 232 -10.82 10.11 -29.56
N LEU A 233 -9.54 9.72 -29.53
CA LEU A 233 -8.41 10.57 -29.16
C LEU A 233 -7.51 10.91 -30.36
N SER A 234 -8.02 10.73 -31.59
CA SER A 234 -7.29 11.15 -32.79
C SER A 234 -6.92 12.64 -32.71
N PRO A 235 -5.77 13.07 -33.25
CA PRO A 235 -5.04 14.28 -32.83
C PRO A 235 -5.72 15.63 -33.14
N SER A 236 -6.98 15.64 -33.57
CA SER A 236 -7.62 16.80 -34.20
C SER A 236 -8.49 17.67 -33.27
N ALA A 237 -8.70 17.31 -31.99
CA ALA A 237 -9.60 18.11 -31.14
C ALA A 237 -9.27 18.23 -29.64
N LEU A 238 -8.21 17.60 -29.12
CA LEU A 238 -7.83 17.76 -27.71
C LEU A 238 -6.57 18.62 -27.57
N PRO A 239 -6.62 19.73 -26.80
CA PRO A 239 -5.43 20.50 -26.51
C PRO A 239 -4.46 19.61 -25.73
N THR A 240 -3.24 19.60 -26.24
CA THR A 240 -2.00 19.02 -25.71
C THR A 240 -2.00 18.75 -24.20
N GLY A 241 -1.44 17.60 -23.81
CA GLY A 241 -1.56 16.94 -22.50
C GLY A 241 -1.33 17.76 -21.22
N PHE A 242 -0.80 18.99 -21.32
CA PHE A 242 -0.69 19.95 -20.21
C PHE A 242 -2.02 20.66 -19.84
N PHE A 243 -2.99 20.80 -20.76
CA PHE A 243 -4.28 21.43 -20.41
C PHE A 243 -5.27 20.41 -19.82
N TYR A 244 -5.20 19.15 -20.26
CA TYR A 244 -5.87 18.03 -19.60
C TYR A 244 -5.30 17.80 -18.19
N TYR A 245 -3.99 18.04 -18.01
CA TYR A 245 -3.29 18.03 -16.72
C TYR A 245 -4.01 18.91 -15.69
N PHE A 246 -4.22 20.20 -15.94
CA PHE A 246 -4.88 21.08 -14.95
C PHE A 246 -6.38 20.78 -14.75
N LYS A 247 -7.06 20.24 -15.76
CA LYS A 247 -8.50 19.94 -15.69
C LYS A 247 -8.79 18.67 -14.87
N VAL A 248 -7.91 17.67 -14.92
CA VAL A 248 -8.03 16.42 -14.13
C VAL A 248 -7.31 16.54 -12.78
N PHE A 249 -6.15 17.20 -12.71
CA PHE A 249 -5.44 17.50 -11.46
C PHE A 249 -6.08 18.63 -10.64
N GLY A 250 -7.09 19.33 -11.18
CA GLY A 250 -7.89 20.29 -10.42
C GLY A 250 -8.63 19.65 -9.22
N GLY A 251 -8.70 18.32 -9.15
CA GLY A 251 -9.08 17.59 -7.95
C GLY A 251 -7.94 17.56 -6.93
N THR A 252 -7.84 18.63 -6.13
CA THR A 252 -7.27 18.80 -4.76
C THR A 252 -6.15 17.86 -4.24
N ARG A 253 -6.20 16.55 -4.48
CA ARG A 253 -5.34 15.53 -3.86
C ARG A 253 -3.86 15.61 -4.27
N THR A 254 -3.47 15.82 -5.52
CA THR A 254 -2.03 15.87 -5.88
C THR A 254 -1.36 17.13 -5.34
N ILE A 255 -2.08 18.25 -5.34
CA ILE A 255 -1.66 19.49 -4.70
C ILE A 255 -1.56 19.27 -3.20
N ILE A 256 -2.53 18.61 -2.57
CA ILE A 256 -2.50 18.24 -1.15
C ILE A 256 -1.36 17.25 -0.84
N GLU A 257 -1.05 16.29 -1.70
CA GLU A 257 0.03 15.31 -1.53
C GLU A 257 1.39 15.98 -1.65
N LEU A 258 1.59 16.86 -2.64
CA LEU A 258 2.81 17.66 -2.78
C LEU A 258 2.95 18.67 -1.64
N ILE A 259 1.87 19.32 -1.23
CA ILE A 259 1.82 20.24 -0.09
C ILE A 259 2.05 19.50 1.22
N LEU A 260 1.48 18.30 1.42
CA LEU A 260 1.70 17.46 2.59
C LEU A 260 3.13 16.94 2.60
N ILE A 261 3.65 16.42 1.49
CA ILE A 261 5.06 16.02 1.41
C ILE A 261 5.95 17.23 1.76
N ALA A 262 5.69 18.43 1.23
CA ALA A 262 6.45 19.62 1.58
C ALA A 262 6.27 20.08 3.04
N LEU A 263 5.04 20.16 3.56
CA LEU A 263 4.71 20.59 4.94
C LEU A 263 5.13 19.57 6.00
N VAL A 264 5.10 18.27 5.69
CA VAL A 264 5.45 17.22 6.63
C VAL A 264 6.97 17.03 6.64
N SER A 265 7.64 17.20 5.49
CA SER A 265 9.10 17.05 5.40
C SER A 265 9.89 18.26 5.90
N ILE A 266 9.34 19.48 5.79
CA ILE A 266 10.11 20.72 6.00
C ILE A 266 9.80 21.39 7.36
N PRO A 267 8.57 21.86 7.66
CA PRO A 267 8.30 22.57 8.92
C PRO A 267 8.15 21.66 10.15
N LEU A 268 7.65 20.43 10.03
CA LEU A 268 7.46 19.55 11.21
C LEU A 268 8.77 19.30 11.99
N PRO A 269 9.90 18.97 11.33
CA PRO A 269 11.20 18.86 12.00
C PRO A 269 11.68 20.15 12.67
N ILE A 270 11.33 21.32 12.10
CA ILE A 270 11.67 22.64 12.64
C ILE A 270 10.85 22.94 13.91
N VAL A 271 9.56 22.59 13.88
CA VAL A 271 8.63 22.77 15.00
C VAL A 271 9.01 21.84 16.16
N PHE A 272 9.27 20.56 15.92
CA PHE A 272 9.67 19.63 16.99
C PHE A 272 11.01 19.99 17.63
N LYS A 273 11.95 20.55 16.86
CA LYS A 273 13.21 21.09 17.40
C LYS A 273 12.99 22.29 18.33
N ARG A 274 11.97 23.13 18.08
CA ARG A 274 11.60 24.24 18.97
C ARG A 274 10.96 23.79 20.29
N TYR A 275 10.36 22.59 20.33
CA TYR A 275 9.72 22.03 21.53
C TYR A 275 10.60 21.03 22.30
N GLY A 276 11.88 20.87 21.94
CA GLY A 276 12.81 20.04 22.71
C GLY A 276 12.58 18.52 22.60
N LEU A 277 11.82 18.05 21.61
CA LEU A 277 11.48 16.63 21.42
C LEU A 277 12.51 15.84 20.59
N SER A 278 13.80 16.23 20.66
CA SER A 278 14.87 15.63 19.84
C SER A 278 15.75 14.63 20.59
#